data_AF-A0A3D0TKN2-F1
#
_entry.id   AF-A0A3D0TKN2-F1
#
_cell.length_a   1.000
_cell.length_b   1.000
_cell.length_c   1.000
_cell.angle_alpha   90.00
_cell.angle_beta   90.00
_cell.angle_gamma   90.00
#
_symmetry.space_group_name_H-M   'P 1'
#
loop_
_entity.id
_entity.type
_entity.pdbx_description
1 polymer ?
#
loop_
_entity_poly.entity_id
_entity_poly.type
_entity_poly.pdbx_seq_one_letter_code
_entity_poly.pdbx_strand_id
1 'polypeptide(L)' 'MKETTATEKLSQVLDTIPKLLLDHAKKRADRPANRLKDLGIWQTWTWSEVADEVRNLACGLSKIGFQRGDKLA' A
#
# COMPACT_ATOMS: atom_id res chain seq x y z
N MET A 1 -13.90 28.50 1.87
CA MET A 1 -13.11 27.96 3.01
C MET A 1 -13.97 27.02 3.86
N LYS A 2 -14.26 25.79 3.39
CA LYS A 2 -14.94 24.74 4.19
C LYS A 2 -14.39 23.32 3.95
N GLU A 3 -13.47 23.14 3.00
CA GLU A 3 -12.94 21.81 2.59
C GLU A 3 -11.78 21.30 3.46
N THR A 4 -11.15 22.17 4.26
CA THR A 4 -9.97 21.81 5.07
C THR A 4 -10.29 20.78 6.16
N THR A 5 -11.43 20.92 6.85
CA THR A 5 -11.77 20.08 8.01
C THR A 5 -12.01 18.61 7.68
N ALA A 6 -12.60 18.30 6.53
CA ALA A 6 -12.88 16.91 6.11
C ALA A 6 -11.60 16.20 5.63
N THR A 7 -10.76 16.93 4.90
CA THR A 7 -9.47 16.44 4.41
C THR A 7 -8.50 16.18 5.57
N GLU A 8 -8.46 17.07 6.56
CA GLU A 8 -7.70 16.87 7.80
C GLU A 8 -8.15 15.61 8.54
N LYS A 9 -9.47 15.42 8.70
CA LYS A 9 -10.01 14.21 9.34
C LYS A 9 -9.64 12.94 8.58
N LEU A 10 -9.67 12.97 7.24
CA LEU A 10 -9.27 11.84 6.40
C LEU A 10 -7.77 11.54 6.55
N SER A 11 -6.93 12.59 6.63
CA SER A 11 -5.49 12.45 6.85
C SER A 11 -5.16 11.85 8.21
N GLN A 12 -5.95 12.14 9.25
CA GLN A 12 -5.82 11.52 10.58
C GLN A 12 -6.18 10.03 10.57
N VAL A 13 -7.18 9.64 9.76
CA VAL A 13 -7.58 8.23 9.64
C VAL A 13 -6.61 7.43 8.77
N LEU A 14 -6.12 8.02 7.68
CA LEU A 14 -5.20 7.42 6.70
C LEU A 14 -3.81 8.04 6.78
N ASP A 15 -3.26 8.07 7.98
CA ASP A 15 -1.99 8.73 8.36
C ASP A 15 -0.72 7.90 8.07
N THR A 16 -0.86 6.67 7.60
CA THR A 16 0.28 5.79 7.27
C THR A 16 0.14 5.18 5.88
N ILE A 17 1.30 4.89 5.27
CA ILE A 17 1.36 4.25 3.94
C ILE A 17 0.59 2.91 3.90
N PRO A 18 0.71 2.00 4.89
CA PRO A 18 -0.09 0.76 4.88
C PRO A 18 -1.60 1.01 4.94
N LYS A 19 -2.07 2.00 5.71
CA LYS A 19 -3.50 2.36 5.76
C LYS A 19 -4.00 2.86 4.41
N LEU A 20 -3.22 3.71 3.73
CA LEU A 20 -3.53 4.20 2.39
C LEU A 20 -3.58 3.06 1.36
N LEU A 21 -2.63 2.13 1.42
CA LEU A 21 -2.62 0.94 0.54
C LEU A 21 -3.89 0.10 0.71
N LEU A 22 -4.27 -0.20 1.96
CA LEU A 22 -5.46 -0.99 2.25
C LEU A 22 -6.76 -0.27 1.86
N ASP A 23 -6.83 1.06 2.00
CA ASP A 23 -7.97 1.84 1.55
C ASP A 23 -8.12 1.81 0.02
N HIS A 24 -7.02 1.93 -0.72
CA HIS A 24 -7.04 1.80 -2.18
C HIS A 24 -7.41 0.39 -2.64
N ALA A 25 -6.87 -0.65 -2.00
CA ALA A 25 -7.22 -2.03 -2.32
C ALA A 25 -8.73 -2.31 -2.14
N LYS A 26 -9.37 -1.66 -1.16
CA LYS A 26 -10.83 -1.76 -0.96
C LYS A 26 -11.64 -0.98 -1.99
N LYS A 27 -11.25 0.26 -2.27
CA LYS A 27 -12.05 1.19 -3.10
C LYS A 27 -11.85 0.99 -4.60
N ARG A 28 -10.67 0.50 -5.00
CA ARG A 28 -10.22 0.43 -6.39
C ARG A 28 -9.35 -0.79 -6.67
N ALA A 29 -9.78 -1.95 -6.15
CA ALA A 29 -9.08 -3.23 -6.22
C ALA A 29 -8.44 -3.52 -7.59
N ASP A 30 -9.24 -3.44 -8.66
CA ASP A 30 -8.84 -3.82 -10.03
C ASP A 30 -8.19 -2.69 -10.82
N ARG A 31 -8.09 -1.48 -10.25
CA ARG A 31 -7.41 -0.36 -10.92
C ARG A 31 -5.90 -0.55 -10.83
N PRO A 32 -5.13 -0.15 -11.86
CA PRO A 32 -3.67 -0.12 -11.78
C PRO A 32 -3.17 0.68 -10.57
N ALA A 33 -2.27 0.08 -9.80
CA ALA A 33 -1.53 0.71 -8.71
C ALA A 33 -0.15 1.17 -9.18
N ASN A 34 0.55 0.31 -9.91
CA ASN A 34 1.86 0.58 -10.46
C ASN A 34 1.97 0.01 -11.88
N ARG A 35 2.90 0.58 -12.64
CA ARG A 35 3.29 0.08 -13.96
C ARG A 35 4.80 0.15 -14.04
N LEU A 36 5.42 -0.98 -14.33
CA LEU A 36 6.86 -1.09 -14.48
C LEU A 36 7.16 -1.59 -15.89
N LYS A 37 8.18 -1.02 -16.52
CA LYS A 37 8.68 -1.55 -17.79
C LYS A 37 9.90 -2.42 -17.49
N ASP A 38 9.85 -3.67 -17.91
CA ASP A 38 10.95 -4.62 -17.80
C ASP A 38 11.14 -5.36 -19.12
N LEU A 39 12.39 -5.47 -19.59
CA LEU A 39 12.76 -6.07 -20.88
C LEU A 39 11.93 -5.58 -22.08
N GLY A 40 11.46 -4.32 -22.04
CA GLY A 40 10.62 -3.73 -23.09
C GLY A 40 9.11 -3.92 -22.89
N ILE A 41 8.68 -4.75 -21.95
CA ILE A 41 7.28 -5.11 -21.69
C ILE A 41 6.75 -4.30 -20.51
N TRP A 42 5.53 -3.75 -20.64
CA TRP A 42 4.84 -3.07 -19.54
C TRP A 42 4.09 -4.08 -18.67
N GLN A 43 4.57 -4.27 -17.45
CA GLN A 43 3.88 -5.00 -16.40
C GLN A 43 3.00 -4.02 -15.61
N THR A 44 1.80 -4.45 -15.24
CA THR A 44 0.85 -3.65 -14.47
C THR A 44 0.38 -4.48 -13.29
N TRP A 45 0.42 -3.91 -12.09
CA TRP A 45 -0.22 -4.53 -10.94
C TRP A 45 -1.38 -3.66 -10.47
N THR A 46 -2.44 -4.33 -10.07
CA THR A 46 -3.62 -3.73 -9.48
C THR A 46 -3.42 -3.43 -7.99
N TRP A 47 -4.30 -2.63 -7.39
CA TRP A 47 -4.22 -2.32 -5.96
C TRP A 47 -4.42 -3.55 -5.07
N SER A 48 -5.23 -4.51 -5.50
CA SER A 48 -5.44 -5.77 -4.77
C SER A 48 -4.17 -6.63 -4.75
N GLU A 49 -3.55 -6.84 -5.91
CA GLU A 49 -2.32 -7.63 -6.04
C GLU A 49 -1.17 -7.06 -5.20
N VAL A 50 -0.98 -5.73 -5.23
CA VAL A 50 0.06 -5.08 -4.40
C VAL A 50 -0.22 -5.27 -2.91
N ALA A 51 -1.49 -5.15 -2.48
CA ALA A 51 -1.85 -5.32 -1.08
C ALA A 51 -1.65 -6.76 -0.59
N ASP A 52 -1.92 -7.74 -1.43
CA ASP A 52 -1.72 -9.15 -1.12
C ASP A 52 -0.23 -9.48 -1.03
N GLU A 53 0.60 -8.98 -1.95
CA GLU A 53 2.04 -9.21 -1.93
C GLU A 53 2.71 -8.55 -0.71
N VAL A 54 2.36 -7.30 -0.41
CA VAL A 54 2.86 -6.60 0.79
C VAL A 54 2.45 -7.33 2.07
N ARG A 55 1.22 -7.88 2.12
CA ARG A 55 0.77 -8.68 3.27
C ARG A 55 1.59 -9.96 3.41
N ASN A 56 1.82 -10.68 2.32
CA ASN A 56 2.61 -11.90 2.32
C ASN A 56 4.05 -11.65 2.79
N LEU A 57 4.68 -10.59 2.27
CA LEU A 57 6.01 -10.16 2.71
C LEU A 57 6.04 -9.81 4.20
N ALA A 58 5.08 -8.99 4.68
CA ALA A 58 5.00 -8.61 6.08
C ALA A 58 4.79 -9.81 7.02
N CYS A 59 3.94 -10.76 6.62
CA CYS A 59 3.74 -12.02 7.36
C CYS A 59 5.02 -12.86 7.39
N GLY A 60 5.74 -12.95 6.27
CA GLY A 60 7.04 -13.64 6.19
C GLY A 60 8.08 -13.02 7.12
N LEU A 61 8.22 -11.69 7.07
CA LEU A 61 9.13 -10.94 7.94
C LEU A 61 8.79 -11.14 9.43
N SER A 62 7.51 -11.04 9.79
CA SER A 62 7.07 -11.30 11.16
C SER A 62 7.40 -12.73 11.61
N LYS A 63 7.26 -13.72 10.72
CA LYS A 63 7.56 -15.13 11.02
C LYS A 63 9.05 -15.37 11.30
N ILE A 64 9.96 -14.64 10.66
CA ILE A 64 11.41 -14.76 10.88
C ILE A 64 11.92 -13.87 12.03
N GLY A 65 11.01 -13.22 12.77
CA GLY A 65 11.36 -12.43 13.94
C GLY A 65 11.71 -10.97 13.63
N PHE A 66 11.31 -10.42 12.48
CA PHE A 66 11.45 -8.98 12.19
C PHE A 66 10.52 -8.16 13.11
N GLN A 67 11.08 -7.10 13.70
CA GLN A 67 10.42 -6.30 14.73
C GLN A 67 10.43 -4.81 14.40
N ARG A 68 9.64 -4.06 15.18
CA ARG A 68 9.65 -2.59 15.12
C ARG A 68 11.04 -2.08 15.49
N GLY A 69 11.60 -1.25 14.60
CA GLY A 69 12.93 -0.67 14.78
C GLY A 69 14.00 -1.37 13.96
N ASP A 70 13.73 -2.58 13.47
CA ASP A 70 14.61 -3.27 12.54
C ASP A 70 14.64 -2.53 11.19
N LYS A 71 15.77 -2.67 10.51
CA LYS A 71 16.02 -2.04 9.20
C LYS A 71 16.02 -3.11 8.12
N LEU A 72 15.28 -2.89 7.05
CA LEU A 72 15.29 -3.70 5.84
C LEU A 72 16.19 -3.02 4.80
N ALA A 73 17.05 -3.79 4.13
CA ALA A 73 18.03 -3.30 3.14
C ALA A 73 17.49 -3.35 1.71
#